data_AF-A0A3M1YPP8-F1
#
_entry.id   AF-A0A3M1YPP8-F1
#
_cell.length_a   1.000
_cell.length_b   1.000
_cell.length_c   1.000
_cell.angle_alpha   90.00
_cell.angle_beta   90.00
_cell.angle_gamma   90.00
#
_symmetry.space_group_name_H-M   'P 1'
#
loop_
_entity.id
_entity.type
_entity.pdbx_description
1 polymer ?
#
loop_
_entity_poly.entity_id
_entity_poly.type
_entity_poly.pdbx_seq_one_letter_code
_entity_poly.pdbx_strand_id
1 'polypeptide(L)' 'MKNILVPTDFSEISENAARTAAEIAKANQSTVYLLHVVELP' A
#
# COMPACT_ATOMS: atom_id res chain seq x y z
N MET A 1 -2.46 -13.85 7.78
CA MET A 1 -2.92 -13.38 6.45
C MET A 1 -1.72 -12.74 5.77
N LYS A 2 -1.33 -13.20 4.56
CA LYS A 2 0.04 -13.03 4.06
C LYS A 2 0.30 -11.78 3.18
N ASN A 3 -0.73 -11.09 2.71
CA ASN A 3 -0.59 -10.01 1.72
C ASN A 3 -1.40 -8.77 2.14
N ILE A 4 -0.83 -7.57 1.97
CA ILE A 4 -1.45 -6.26 2.23
C ILE A 4 -1.56 -5.53 0.90
N LEU A 5 -2.76 -5.08 0.52
CA LEU A 5 -2.99 -4.24 -0.65
C LEU A 5 -3.17 -2.79 -0.21
N VAL A 6 -2.40 -1.88 -0.79
CA VAL A 6 -2.42 -0.44 -0.48
C VAL A 6 -2.74 0.32 -1.76
N PRO A 7 -3.95 0.86 -1.90
CA PRO A 7 -4.26 1.81 -2.96
C PRO A 7 -3.38 3.07 -2.81
N THR A 8 -2.91 3.62 -3.93
CA THR A 8 -2.18 4.87 -3.96
C THR A 8 -2.69 5.77 -5.07
N ASP A 9 -2.84 7.05 -4.76
CA ASP A 9 -3.13 8.15 -5.67
C ASP A 9 -1.96 9.15 -5.72
N PHE A 10 -0.80 8.75 -5.20
CA PHE A 10 0.41 9.57 -5.05
C PHE A 10 0.24 10.82 -4.15
N SER A 11 -0.85 10.93 -3.39
CA SER A 11 -0.96 11.94 -2.33
C SER A 11 -0.07 11.60 -1.13
N GLU A 12 0.24 12.62 -0.32
CA GLU A 12 0.92 12.46 0.97
C GLU A 12 0.18 11.49 1.90
N ILE A 13 -1.16 11.48 1.85
CA ILE A 13 -2.00 10.57 2.64
C ILE A 13 -1.74 9.13 2.21
N SER A 14 -1.70 8.86 0.91
CA SER A 14 -1.43 7.52 0.39
C SER A 14 0.00 7.06 0.68
N GLU A 15 0.97 7.99 0.70
CA GLU A 15 2.34 7.70 1.10
C GLU A 15 2.41 7.30 2.58
N ASN A 16 1.72 8.02 3.47
CA ASN A 16 1.64 7.69 4.88
C ASN A 16 1.01 6.31 5.10
N ALA A 17 -0.06 5.98 4.35
CA ALA A 17 -0.66 4.65 4.39
C ALA A 17 0.31 3.55 3.93
N ALA A 18 1.10 3.79 2.88
CA ALA A 18 2.12 2.86 2.41
C ALA A 18 3.23 2.64 3.45
N ARG A 19 3.67 3.70 4.15
CA ARG A 19 4.64 3.62 5.25
C ARG A 19 4.11 2.76 6.40
N THR A 20 2.86 2.98 6.83
CA THR A 20 2.23 2.16 7.87
C THR A 20 2.10 0.69 7.43
N ALA A 21 1.70 0.44 6.18
CA ALA A 21 1.60 -0.90 5.64
C ALA A 21 2.95 -1.63 5.61
N ALA A 22 4.04 -0.92 5.31
CA ALA A 22 5.40 -1.48 5.33
C ALA A 22 5.81 -1.95 6.73
N GLU A 23 5.51 -1.17 7.78
CA GLU A 23 5.80 -1.56 9.17
C GLU A 23 4.97 -2.79 9.59
N ILE A 24 3.68 -2.82 9.23
CA ILE A 24 2.81 -3.98 9.49
C ILE A 24 3.34 -5.22 8.75
N ALA A 25 3.74 -5.06 7.49
CA ALA A 25 4.24 -6.15 6.67
C ALA A 25 5.53 -6.75 7.23
N LYS A 26 6.45 -5.90 7.69
CA LYS A 26 7.70 -6.30 8.33
C LYS A 26 7.46 -7.14 9.59
N ALA A 27 6.52 -6.71 10.44
CA ALA A 27 6.17 -7.44 11.66
C ALA A 27 5.51 -8.79 11.41
N ASN A 28 4.81 -8.94 10.28
CA ASN A 28 3.98 -10.11 9.97
C ASN A 28 4.56 -11.01 8.86
N GLN A 29 5.76 -10.72 8.36
CA GLN A 29 6.36 -11.39 7.20
C GLN A 29 5.40 -11.41 5.99
N SER A 30 4.72 -10.28 5.77
CA SER A 30 3.74 -10.13 4.70
C SER A 30 4.33 -9.36 3.52
N THR A 31 3.70 -9.48 2.35
CA THR A 31 4.03 -8.69 1.17
C THR A 31 3.09 -7.49 1.03
N VAL A 32 3.62 -6.31 0.72
CA VAL A 32 2.84 -5.12 0.37
C VAL A 32 2.72 -5.01 -1.15
N TYR A 33 1.50 -4.85 -1.64
CA TYR A 33 1.19 -4.55 -3.04
C TYR A 33 0.64 -3.14 -3.12
N LEU A 34 1.27 -2.29 -3.94
CA LEU A 34 0.73 -0.97 -4.26
C LEU A 34 -0.19 -1.07 -5.47
N LEU A 35 -1.35 -0.42 -5.41
CA LEU A 35 -2.32 -0.37 -6.50
C LEU A 35 -2.60 1.10 -6.85
N HIS A 36 -2.25 1.49 -8.07
CA HIS A 36 -2.71 2.75 -8.64
C HIS A 36 -3.76 2.45 -9.70
N VAL A 37 -4.93 3.09 -9.61
CA VAL A 37 -6.01 2.95 -10.59
C VAL A 37 -5.95 4.16 -11.52
N VAL A 38 -5.88 3.89 -12.82
CA VAL A 38 -5.92 4.91 -13.86
C VAL A 38 -7.27 4.83 -14.56
N GLU A 39 -7.99 5.94 -14.62
CA GLU A 39 -9.18 6.05 -15.45
C GLU A 39 -8.75 6.41 -16.88
N LEU A 40 -9.15 5.59 -17.85
CA LEU A 40 -8.91 5.86 -19.26
C LEU A 40 -10.10 6.69 -19.80
N PRO A 41 -9.83 7.66 -20.70
CA PRO A 41 -10.89 8.44 -21.35
C PRO A 41 -11.77 7.58 -22.26
#